data_AF-A0A0S7ZTK1-F1
#
_entry.id   AF-A0A0S7ZTK1-F1
#
_cell.length_a   1.000
_cell.length_b   1.000
_cell.length_c   1.000
_cell.angle_alpha   90.00
_cell.angle_beta   90.00
_cell.angle_gamma   90.00
#
_symmetry.space_group_name_H-M   'P 1'
#
loop_
_entity.id
_entity.type
_entity.pdbx_description
1 polymer ?
#
loop_
_entity_poly.entity_id
_entity_poly.type
_entity_poly.pdbx_seq_one_letter_code
_entity_poly.pdbx_strand_id
1 'polypeptide(L)' 'LVSSLPRDAMVGLGNGDRVLLVVPSLDLVMVRSGDLLAPAEGAAIWKNPWSRLDEYLFGPMMATMEDSLPIER' A
#
# COMPACT_ATOMS: atom_id res chain seq x y z
N LEU A 1 -2.42 4.26 -8.55
CA LEU A 1 -2.13 3.09 -9.40
C LEU A 1 -1.11 2.33 -8.58
N VAL A 2 -1.35 1.08 -8.16
CA VAL A 2 -0.48 0.35 -7.20
C VAL A 2 0.91 -0.01 -7.76
N SER A 3 1.40 0.80 -8.71
CA SER A 3 2.47 0.50 -9.65
C SER A 3 3.85 0.34 -9.02
N SER A 4 4.03 0.77 -7.77
CA SER A 4 5.29 0.60 -7.04
C SER A 4 5.41 -0.76 -6.35
N LEU A 5 4.32 -1.53 -6.20
CA LEU A 5 4.42 -2.86 -5.59
C LEU A 5 5.12 -3.85 -6.55
N PRO A 6 5.97 -4.77 -6.03
CA PRO A 6 6.55 -5.84 -6.84
C PRO A 6 5.50 -6.72 -7.53
N ARG A 7 5.89 -7.34 -8.64
CA ARG A 7 4.99 -8.17 -9.47
C ARG A 7 4.41 -9.38 -8.75
N ASP A 8 5.07 -9.87 -7.70
CA ASP A 8 4.62 -10.98 -6.88
C ASP A 8 3.79 -10.55 -5.65
N ALA A 9 3.45 -9.26 -5.55
CA ALA A 9 2.59 -8.74 -4.50
C ALA A 9 1.15 -9.26 -4.63
N MET A 10 0.59 -9.69 -3.50
CA MET A 10 -0.78 -10.17 -3.36
C MET A 10 -1.51 -9.29 -2.35
N VAL A 11 -2.66 -8.72 -2.75
CA VAL A 11 -3.44 -7.79 -1.92
C VAL A 11 -4.85 -8.30 -1.68
N GLY A 12 -5.20 -8.51 -0.42
CA GLY A 12 -6.57 -8.66 0.04
C GLY A 12 -7.12 -7.33 0.56
N LEU A 13 -8.29 -6.93 0.05
CA LEU A 13 -8.99 -5.72 0.50
C LEU A 13 -10.22 -6.08 1.34
N GLY A 14 -10.44 -5.32 2.40
CA GLY A 14 -11.66 -5.33 3.19
C GLY A 14 -12.26 -3.94 3.38
N ASN A 15 -13.45 -3.87 3.97
CA ASN A 15 -14.14 -2.62 4.26
C ASN A 15 -13.30 -1.70 5.16
N GLY A 16 -13.36 -0.38 4.92
CA GLY A 16 -12.59 0.59 5.70
C GLY A 16 -11.10 0.60 5.37
N ASP A 17 -10.73 0.30 4.11
CA ASP A 17 -9.33 0.20 3.66
C ASP A 17 -8.50 -0.81 4.47
N ARG A 18 -9.15 -1.85 5.00
CA ARG A 18 -8.44 -2.96 5.65
C ARG A 18 -7.69 -3.74 4.59
N VAL A 19 -6.44 -4.07 4.89
CA VAL A 19 -5.54 -4.67 3.92
C VAL A 19 -4.71 -5.78 4.53
N LEU A 20 -4.60 -6.87 3.77
CA LEU A 20 -3.52 -7.83 3.88
C LEU A 20 -2.69 -7.72 2.60
N LEU A 21 -1.43 -7.32 2.72
CA LEU A 21 -0.46 -7.31 1.63
C LEU A 21 0.62 -8.35 1.94
N VAL A 22 0.89 -9.23 0.98
CA VAL A 22 2.00 -10.19 1.03
C VAL A 22 2.89 -9.94 -0.17
N VAL A 23 4.20 -9.75 0.06
CA VAL A 23 5.21 -9.59 -0.99
C VAL A 23 6.35 -10.58 -0.72
N PRO A 24 6.32 -11.77 -1.33
CA PRO A 24 7.32 -12.82 -1.06
C PRO A 24 8.76 -12.38 -1.32
N SER A 25 9.00 -11.67 -2.42
CA SER A 25 10.33 -11.19 -2.83
C SER A 25 10.97 -10.21 -1.86
N LEU A 26 10.19 -9.59 -0.97
CA LEU A 26 10.65 -8.64 0.03
C LEU A 26 10.62 -9.21 1.46
N ASP A 27 10.28 -10.50 1.63
CA ASP A 27 10.01 -11.11 2.95
C ASP A 27 9.04 -10.25 3.80
N LEU A 28 8.00 -9.72 3.13
CA LEU A 28 7.09 -8.74 3.71
C LEU A 28 5.66 -9.27 3.82
N VAL A 29 5.11 -9.15 5.03
CA VAL A 29 3.67 -9.22 5.29
C VAL A 29 3.24 -7.95 6.00
N MET A 30 2.31 -7.22 5.41
CA MET A 30 1.67 -6.06 6.02
C MET A 30 0.21 -6.36 6.31
N VAL A 31 -0.20 -6.11 7.55
CA VAL A 31 -1.60 -6.14 7.98
C VAL A 31 -2.01 -4.76 8.44
N ARG A 32 -3.02 -4.18 7.80
CA ARG A 32 -3.69 -2.97 8.26
C ARG A 32 -5.12 -3.30 8.66
N SER A 33 -5.43 -3.07 9.94
CA SER A 33 -6.79 -3.05 10.45
C SER A 33 -7.16 -1.63 10.89
N GLY A 34 -8.29 -1.12 10.42
CA GLY A 34 -8.74 0.23 10.75
C GLY A 34 -9.97 0.65 9.93
N ASP A 35 -10.29 1.94 10.04
CA ASP A 35 -11.30 2.63 9.23
C ASP A 35 -10.66 3.32 8.01
N LEU A 36 -11.46 4.03 7.22
CA LEU A 36 -10.99 4.67 5.98
C LEU A 36 -9.75 5.54 6.21
N LEU A 37 -8.77 5.43 5.30
CA LEU A 37 -7.53 6.22 5.33
C LEU A 37 -7.76 7.71 5.09
N ALA A 38 -8.83 8.05 4.37
CA ALA A 38 -9.26 9.42 4.13
C ALA A 38 -10.79 9.50 4.15
N PRO A 39 -11.38 10.65 4.55
CA PRO A 39 -12.82 10.86 4.49
C PRO A 39 -13.36 10.65 3.08
N ALA A 40 -14.53 10.02 2.96
CA ALA A 40 -15.21 9.81 1.68
C ALA A 40 -15.67 11.13 1.01
N GLU A 41 -15.68 12.24 1.76
CA GLU A 41 -16.05 13.58 1.31
C GLU A 41 -14.93 14.32 0.53
N GLY A 42 -13.81 13.66 0.24
CA GLY A 42 -12.73 14.21 -0.58
C GLY A 42 -12.99 14.22 -2.10
N ALA A 43 -12.00 14.73 -2.86
CA ALA A 43 -11.92 14.62 -4.31
C ALA A 43 -12.27 13.21 -4.84
N ALA A 44 -12.82 13.12 -6.05
CA ALA A 44 -13.31 11.86 -6.64
C ALA A 44 -12.27 10.72 -6.63
N ILE A 45 -10.97 11.06 -6.68
CA ILE A 45 -9.86 10.10 -6.60
C ILE A 45 -9.92 9.28 -5.31
N TRP A 46 -10.41 9.89 -4.23
CA TRP A 46 -10.50 9.32 -2.88
C TRP A 46 -11.73 8.46 -2.66
N LYS A 47 -12.58 8.25 -3.67
CA LYS A 47 -13.61 7.21 -3.64
C LYS A 47 -13.03 5.83 -3.93
N ASN A 48 -11.92 5.77 -4.69
CA ASN A 48 -11.24 4.52 -5.02
C ASN A 48 -10.34 4.06 -3.85
N PRO A 49 -10.58 2.87 -3.25
CA PRO A 49 -9.73 2.35 -2.19
C PRO A 49 -8.27 2.19 -2.62
N TRP A 50 -8.03 1.84 -3.89
CA TRP A 50 -6.67 1.69 -4.41
C TRP A 50 -5.89 2.99 -4.43
N SER A 51 -6.54 4.13 -4.71
CA SER A 51 -5.87 5.43 -4.68
C SER A 51 -5.50 5.83 -3.26
N ARG A 52 -6.40 5.60 -2.29
CA ARG A 52 -6.13 5.87 -0.86
C ARG A 52 -4.97 5.02 -0.34
N LEU A 53 -4.97 3.74 -0.68
CA LEU A 53 -3.91 2.81 -0.26
C LEU A 53 -2.57 3.15 -0.91
N ASP A 54 -2.57 3.51 -2.19
CA ASP A 54 -1.35 3.92 -2.90
C ASP A 54 -0.73 5.17 -2.28
N GLU A 55 -1.53 6.20 -2.02
CA GLU A 55 -1.03 7.48 -1.51
C GLU A 55 -0.61 7.43 -0.03
N TYR A 56 -1.41 6.77 0.82
CA TYR A 56 -1.20 6.82 2.27
C TYR A 56 -0.51 5.58 2.86
N LEU A 57 -0.37 4.48 2.11
CA LEU A 57 0.15 3.23 2.65
C LEU A 57 1.25 2.62 1.79
N PHE A 58 0.93 2.17 0.58
CA PHE A 58 1.87 1.42 -0.26
C PHE A 58 3.00 2.31 -0.79
N GLY A 59 2.69 3.50 -1.30
CA GLY A 59 3.71 4.44 -1.78
C GLY A 59 4.74 4.80 -0.71
N PRO A 60 4.32 5.34 0.45
CA PRO A 60 5.25 5.68 1.54
C PRO A 60 6.05 4.48 2.06
N MET A 61 5.42 3.31 2.16
CA MET A 61 6.10 2.08 2.58
C MET A 61 7.20 1.68 1.58
N MET A 62 6.88 1.65 0.28
CA MET A 62 7.84 1.28 -0.75
C MET A 62 9.01 2.27 -0.82
N ALA A 63 8.73 3.58 -0.73
CA ALA A 63 9.78 4.60 -0.67
C ALA A 63 10.74 4.40 0.51
N THR A 64 10.21 4.03 1.69
CA THR A 64 11.04 3.73 2.87
C THR A 64 11.92 2.50 2.66
N MET A 65 11.41 1.48 1.97
CA MET A 65 12.17 0.26 1.69
C MET A 65 13.29 0.49 0.68
N GLU A 66 13.05 1.30 -0.35
CA GLU A 66 14.08 1.69 -1.33
C GLU A 66 15.24 2.45 -0.68
N ASP A 67 14.95 3.36 0.26
CA ASP A 67 15.97 4.08 1.02
C ASP A 67 16.78 3.18 1.98
N SER A 68 16.24 2.00 2.31
CA SER A 68 16.82 1.08 3.31
C SER A 68 17.69 -0.03 2.69
N LEU A 69 17.68 -0.20 1.37
CA LEU A 69 18.53 -1.19 0.70
C LEU A 69 19.98 -0.68 0.63
N PRO A 70 20.98 -1.47 1.07
CA PRO A 70 22.38 -1.07 0.92
C PRO A 70 22.68 -0.83 -0.56
N ILE A 71 23.36 0.27 -0.86
CA ILE A 71 23.90 0.56 -2.19
C ILE A 71 25.01 -0.46 -2.47
N GLU A 72 24.67 -1.67 -2.88
CA GLU A 72 25.60 -2.50 -3.63
C GLU A 72 25.58 -2.01 -5.08
N ARG A 73 26.61 -1.21 -5.41
CA ARG A 73 27.03 -0.95 -6.79
C ARG A 73 28.10 -1.95 -7.19
#